data_AF-A0A414IN53-F1
#
_entry.id   AF-A0A414IN53-F1
#
_cell.length_a   1.000
_cell.length_b   1.000
_cell.length_c   1.000
_cell.angle_alpha   90.00
_cell.angle_beta   90.00
_cell.angle_gamma   90.00
#
_symmetry.space_group_name_H-M   'P 1'
#
loop_
_entity.id
_entity.type
_entity.pdbx_description
1 polymer ?
#
loop_
_entity_poly.entity_id
_entity_poly.type
_entity_poly.pdbx_seq_one_letter_code
_entity_poly.pdbx_strand_id
1 'polypeptide(L)'
;MKPRKQLIDAAVADGSIDRLTSLLSAAHILNCEANMLVEEAADLMNAKGLLLGNLKRIHNSFVKSADMYFLEFSSLVETENSKMDMFRDMDDFDAKFREWAKLPSDWKPKEID
;
A
#
# COMPACT_ATOMS: atom_id res chain seq x y z
N MET A 1 -20.89 -10.56 14.30
CA MET A 1 -22.21 -10.98 13.77
C MET A 1 -22.02 -11.37 12.32
N LYS A 2 -22.42 -12.58 11.89
CA LYS A 2 -22.40 -12.95 10.47
C LYS A 2 -23.60 -12.31 9.76
N PRO A 3 -23.45 -11.70 8.57
CA PRO A 3 -24.57 -11.16 7.82
C PRO A 3 -25.62 -12.25 7.54
N ARG A 4 -26.90 -11.89 7.48
CA ARG A 4 -27.95 -12.82 7.06
C ARG A 4 -27.63 -13.28 5.63
N LYS A 5 -27.58 -14.59 5.38
CA LYS A 5 -27.19 -15.19 4.08
C LYS A 5 -27.87 -14.53 2.87
N GLN A 6 -29.16 -14.20 3.00
CA GLN A 6 -29.95 -13.49 1.99
C GLN A 6 -29.35 -12.14 1.56
N LEU A 7 -28.71 -11.41 2.46
CA LEU A 7 -28.07 -10.13 2.16
C LEU A 7 -26.77 -10.32 1.38
N ILE A 8 -26.03 -11.40 1.67
CA ILE A 8 -24.80 -11.73 0.95
C ILE A 8 -25.17 -12.15 -0.48
N ASP A 9 -26.14 -13.05 -0.63
CA ASP A 9 -26.57 -13.53 -1.95
C ASP A 9 -27.08 -12.37 -2.84
N ALA A 10 -27.80 -11.40 -2.26
CA ALA A 10 -28.23 -10.20 -2.97
C ALA A 10 -27.06 -9.31 -3.41
N ALA A 11 -26.08 -9.08 -2.51
CA ALA A 11 -24.89 -8.28 -2.80
C ALA A 11 -23.92 -8.96 -3.78
N VAL A 12 -23.94 -10.28 -3.86
CA VAL A 12 -23.23 -11.04 -4.90
C VAL A 12 -23.96 -10.86 -6.24
N ALA A 13 -25.29 -10.99 -6.25
CA ALA A 13 -26.08 -10.89 -7.47
C ALA A 13 -26.04 -9.52 -8.14
N ASP A 14 -25.92 -8.44 -7.35
CA ASP A 14 -25.85 -7.06 -7.88
C ASP A 14 -24.42 -6.56 -8.13
N GLY A 15 -23.39 -7.38 -7.86
CA GLY A 15 -21.98 -7.04 -8.06
C GLY A 15 -21.37 -6.15 -6.98
N SER A 16 -22.09 -5.85 -5.89
CA SER A 16 -21.56 -5.05 -4.77
C SER A 16 -20.35 -5.68 -4.09
N ILE A 17 -20.32 -7.02 -4.00
CA ILE A 17 -19.16 -7.73 -3.43
C ILE A 17 -17.92 -7.55 -4.29
N ASP A 18 -18.04 -7.64 -5.62
CA ASP A 18 -16.91 -7.43 -6.53
C ASP A 18 -16.39 -5.99 -6.41
N ARG A 19 -17.30 -5.01 -6.37
CA ARG A 19 -16.95 -3.60 -6.16
C ARG A 19 -16.26 -3.38 -4.82
N LEU A 20 -16.74 -4.00 -3.75
CA LEU A 20 -16.14 -3.93 -2.42
C LEU A 20 -14.71 -4.45 -2.45
N THR A 21 -14.49 -5.61 -3.06
CA THR A 21 -13.17 -6.22 -3.22
C THR A 21 -12.24 -5.28 -3.98
N SER A 22 -12.65 -4.74 -5.13
CA SER A 22 -11.82 -3.81 -5.91
C SER A 22 -11.46 -2.54 -5.12
N LEU A 23 -12.40 -1.98 -4.36
CA LEU A 23 -12.16 -0.78 -3.55
C LEU A 23 -11.15 -1.04 -2.43
N LEU A 24 -11.30 -2.17 -1.73
CA LEU A 24 -10.40 -2.53 -0.64
C LEU A 24 -9.00 -2.87 -1.16
N SER A 25 -8.89 -3.58 -2.28
CA SER A 25 -7.60 -3.86 -2.93
C SER A 25 -6.90 -2.59 -3.39
N ALA A 26 -7.62 -1.66 -4.02
CA ALA A 26 -7.05 -0.38 -4.44
C ALA A 26 -6.57 0.46 -3.23
N ALA A 27 -7.36 0.50 -2.15
CA ALA A 27 -6.96 1.18 -0.92
C ALA A 27 -5.72 0.54 -0.26
N HIS A 28 -5.62 -0.79 -0.29
CA HIS A 28 -4.46 -1.52 0.20
C HIS A 28 -3.19 -1.12 -0.58
N ILE A 29 -3.24 -1.14 -1.91
CA ILE A 29 -2.11 -0.74 -2.76
C ILE A 29 -1.68 0.71 -2.48
N LEU A 30 -2.63 1.63 -2.33
CA LEU A 30 -2.34 3.03 -1.97
C LEU A 30 -1.60 3.15 -0.63
N ASN A 31 -1.98 2.35 0.37
CA ASN A 31 -1.31 2.35 1.67
C ASN A 31 0.11 1.79 1.56
N CYS A 32 0.33 0.74 0.75
CA CYS A 32 1.66 0.20 0.48
C CYS A 32 2.55 1.26 -0.19
N GLU A 33 2.06 1.91 -1.24
CA GLU A 33 2.77 3.00 -1.93
C GLU A 33 3.16 4.13 -0.97
N ALA A 34 2.21 4.59 -0.16
CA ALA A 34 2.46 5.65 0.81
C ALA A 34 3.56 5.26 1.83
N ASN A 35 3.61 3.99 2.24
CA ASN A 35 4.68 3.50 3.11
C ASN A 35 6.04 3.50 2.40
N MET A 36 6.12 3.00 1.17
CA MET A 36 7.36 2.96 0.39
C MET A 36 7.97 4.37 0.21
N LEU A 37 7.14 5.38 -0.07
CA LEU A 37 7.60 6.77 -0.21
C LEU A 37 8.21 7.33 1.08
N VAL A 38 7.62 7.02 2.24
CA VAL A 38 8.12 7.50 3.54
C VAL A 38 9.39 6.75 3.95
N GLU A 39 9.50 5.48 3.59
CA GLU A 39 10.73 4.70 3.77
C GLU A 39 11.87 5.26 2.92
N GLU A 40 11.63 5.52 1.63
CA GLU A 40 12.60 6.15 0.74
C GLU A 40 13.08 7.51 1.29
N ALA A 41 12.15 8.36 1.77
CA ALA A 41 12.51 9.63 2.40
C ALA A 41 13.34 9.46 3.69
N ALA A 42 13.07 8.42 4.48
CA ALA A 42 13.84 8.11 5.69
C ALA A 42 15.25 7.64 5.35
N ASP A 43 15.41 6.82 4.32
CA ASP A 43 16.72 6.33 3.86
C ASP A 43 17.58 7.47 3.32
N LEU A 44 16.99 8.37 2.53
CA LEU A 44 17.67 9.57 2.04
C LEU A 44 18.21 10.46 3.16
N MET A 45 17.40 10.68 4.20
CA MET A 45 17.80 11.50 5.36
C MET A 45 18.89 10.79 6.17
N ASN A 46 18.73 9.48 6.41
CA ASN A 46 19.71 8.68 7.16
C ASN A 46 21.07 8.64 6.44
N ALA A 47 21.09 8.51 5.11
CA ALA A 47 22.31 8.55 4.30
C ALA A 47 23.08 9.89 4.41
N LYS A 48 22.45 10.96 4.89
CA LYS A 48 23.07 12.27 5.13
C LYS A 48 23.33 12.55 6.62
N GLY A 49 23.13 11.56 7.50
CA GLY A 49 23.23 11.75 8.94
C GLY A 49 22.13 12.64 9.52
N LEU A 50 21.03 12.83 8.78
CA LEU A 50 19.88 13.63 9.19
C LEU A 50 18.78 12.72 9.75
N LEU A 51 17.98 13.26 10.66
CA LEU A 51 16.84 12.57 11.24
C LEU A 51 15.54 13.13 10.65
N LEU A 52 14.61 12.25 10.24
CA LEU A 52 13.22 12.65 9.94
C LEU A 52 12.46 13.17 11.19
N GLY A 53 13.08 13.05 12.38
CA GLY A 53 12.56 13.54 13.64
C GLY A 53 11.23 12.89 14.03
N ASN A 54 10.28 13.73 14.46
CA ASN A 54 8.98 13.27 14.94
C ASN A 54 8.14 12.56 13.86
N LEU A 55 8.35 12.87 12.58
CA LEU A 55 7.58 12.25 11.50
C LEU A 55 7.89 10.74 11.40
N LYS A 56 9.17 10.32 11.41
CA LYS A 56 9.52 8.89 11.39
C LYS A 56 9.00 8.16 12.63
N ARG A 57 9.04 8.80 13.80
CA ARG A 57 8.51 8.21 15.03
C ARG A 57 7.00 7.94 14.92
N ILE A 58 6.22 8.91 14.46
CA ILE A 58 4.76 8.77 14.30
C ILE A 58 4.45 7.79 13.17
N HIS A 59 5.21 7.84 12.07
CA HIS A 59 5.07 6.90 10.96
C HIS A 59 5.35 5.45 11.41
N ASN A 60 6.36 5.19 12.24
CA ASN A 60 6.58 3.85 12.80
C ASN A 60 5.40 3.36 13.64
N SER A 61 4.71 4.26 14.37
CA SER A 61 3.47 3.90 15.08
C SER A 61 2.32 3.64 14.10
N PHE A 62 2.21 4.43 13.04
CA PHE A 62 1.24 4.22 11.97
C PHE A 62 1.46 2.88 11.26
N VAL A 63 2.69 2.54 10.88
CA VAL A 63 3.06 1.26 10.25
C VAL A 63 2.67 0.09 11.16
N LYS A 64 2.95 0.15 12.47
CA LYS A 64 2.52 -0.90 13.40
C LYS A 64 1.00 -1.10 13.43
N SER A 65 0.22 -0.02 13.31
CA SER A 65 -1.24 -0.14 13.20
C SER A 65 -1.67 -0.65 11.83
N ALA A 66 -0.98 -0.24 10.76
CA ALA A 66 -1.20 -0.71 9.40
C ALA A 66 -0.87 -2.21 9.28
N ASP A 67 0.17 -2.72 9.96
CA ASP A 67 0.53 -4.14 9.98
C ASP A 67 -0.62 -5.02 10.46
N MET A 68 -1.37 -4.59 11.48
CA MET A 68 -2.55 -5.33 11.93
C MET A 68 -3.66 -5.35 10.86
N TYR A 69 -3.86 -4.22 10.17
CA TYR A 69 -4.79 -4.15 9.04
C TYR A 69 -4.31 -5.02 7.86
N PHE A 70 -3.02 -5.01 7.55
CA PHE A 70 -2.43 -5.80 6.47
C PHE A 70 -2.49 -7.30 6.77
N LEU A 71 -2.29 -7.71 8.02
CA LEU A 71 -2.48 -9.09 8.47
C LEU A 71 -3.91 -9.53 8.22
N GLU A 72 -4.90 -8.76 8.66
CA GLU A 72 -6.31 -9.06 8.41
C GLU A 72 -6.61 -9.09 6.90
N PHE A 73 -6.14 -8.10 6.13
CA PHE A 73 -6.35 -8.04 4.69
C PHE A 73 -5.74 -9.26 3.97
N SER A 74 -4.52 -9.66 4.35
CA SER A 74 -3.85 -10.83 3.77
C SER A 74 -4.59 -12.13 4.05
N SER A 75 -5.31 -12.23 5.17
CA SER A 75 -6.17 -13.38 5.48
C SER A 75 -7.37 -13.51 4.54
N LEU A 76 -7.76 -12.42 3.87
CA LEU A 76 -8.83 -12.40 2.86
C LEU A 76 -8.34 -12.80 1.46
N VAL A 77 -7.02 -12.80 1.24
CA VAL A 77 -6.40 -13.17 -0.05
C VAL A 77 -6.15 -14.68 -0.05
N GLU A 78 -7.16 -15.43 -0.46
CA GLU A 78 -7.20 -16.89 -0.29
C GLU A 78 -6.39 -17.67 -1.36
N THR A 79 -6.07 -17.07 -2.51
CA THR A 79 -5.44 -17.78 -3.64
C THR A 79 -4.05 -17.26 -3.98
N GLU A 80 -3.16 -18.14 -4.43
CA GLU A 80 -1.83 -17.75 -4.91
C GLU A 80 -1.88 -16.86 -6.15
N ASN A 81 -2.85 -17.07 -7.06
CA ASN A 81 -3.05 -16.20 -8.21
C ASN A 81 -3.37 -14.76 -7.76
N SER A 82 -4.30 -14.58 -6.80
CA SER A 82 -4.62 -13.25 -6.28
C SER A 82 -3.45 -12.55 -5.60
N LYS A 83 -2.48 -13.29 -5.04
CA LYS A 83 -1.25 -12.70 -4.49
C LYS A 83 -0.33 -12.20 -5.60
N MET A 84 -0.11 -13.02 -6.63
CA MET A 84 0.73 -12.66 -7.77
C MET A 84 0.17 -11.46 -8.54
N ASP A 85 -1.14 -11.40 -8.70
CA ASP A 85 -1.82 -10.26 -9.33
C ASP A 85 -1.66 -8.98 -8.48
N MET A 86 -1.78 -9.08 -7.15
CA MET A 86 -1.57 -7.94 -6.26
C MET A 86 -0.14 -7.38 -6.35
N PHE A 87 0.89 -8.23 -6.44
CA PHE A 87 2.27 -7.77 -6.61
C PHE A 87 2.46 -7.02 -7.93
N ARG A 88 1.88 -7.53 -9.02
CA ARG A 88 1.91 -6.86 -10.32
C ARG A 88 1.17 -5.53 -10.30
N ASP A 89 -0.01 -5.50 -9.69
CA ASP A 89 -0.80 -4.27 -9.55
C ASP A 89 -0.06 -3.21 -8.73
N MET A 90 0.73 -3.62 -7.74
CA MET A 90 1.57 -2.73 -6.95
C MET A 90 2.71 -2.14 -7.78
N ASP A 91 3.46 -2.96 -8.53
CA ASP A 91 4.54 -2.49 -9.42
C ASP A 91 3.99 -1.55 -10.50
N ASP A 92 2.86 -1.91 -11.12
CA ASP A 92 2.18 -1.11 -12.13
C ASP A 92 1.66 0.22 -11.56
N PHE A 93 1.25 0.24 -10.30
CA PHE A 93 0.78 1.44 -9.63
C PHE A 93 1.94 2.35 -9.25
N ASP A 94 3.01 1.82 -8.63
CA ASP A 94 4.24 2.56 -8.29
C ASP A 94 4.79 3.27 -9.53
N ALA A 95 4.92 2.55 -10.66
CA ALA A 95 5.43 3.13 -11.90
C ALA A 95 4.61 4.34 -12.38
N LYS A 96 3.28 4.22 -12.39
CA LYS A 96 2.35 5.31 -12.79
C LYS A 96 2.35 6.45 -11.78
N PHE A 97 2.40 6.12 -10.49
CA PHE A 97 2.40 7.10 -9.42
C PHE A 97 3.70 7.92 -9.46
N ARG A 98 4.86 7.28 -9.58
CA ARG A 98 6.17 7.93 -9.69
C ARG A 98 6.27 8.82 -10.92
N GLU A 99 5.75 8.38 -12.06
CA GLU A 99 5.65 9.21 -13.27
C GLU A 99 4.84 10.50 -12.98
N TRP A 100 3.65 10.35 -12.40
CA TRP A 100 2.79 11.49 -12.05
C TRP A 100 3.43 12.42 -10.99
N ALA A 101 4.04 11.83 -9.96
CA ALA A 101 4.67 12.54 -8.84
C ALA A 101 6.04 13.14 -9.19
N LYS A 102 6.60 12.78 -10.35
CA LYS A 102 7.94 13.18 -10.81
C LYS A 102 9.05 12.69 -9.86
N LEU A 103 8.95 11.44 -9.44
CA LEU A 103 9.89 10.75 -8.54
C LEU A 103 10.67 9.66 -9.30
N PRO A 104 11.73 10.00 -10.05
CA PRO A 104 12.45 9.04 -10.86
C PRO A 104 13.13 7.97 -9.99
N SER A 105 12.98 6.70 -10.37
CA SER A 105 13.53 5.55 -9.63
C SER A 105 15.05 5.47 -9.68
N ASP A 106 15.68 6.10 -10.65
CA ASP A 106 17.14 6.18 -10.81
C ASP A 106 17.75 7.45 -10.21
N TRP A 107 17.00 8.19 -9.39
CA TRP A 107 17.47 9.40 -8.75
C TRP A 107 18.77 9.15 -7.96
N LYS A 108 19.75 10.04 -8.13
CA LYS A 108 21.00 10.03 -7.38
C LYS A 108 21.31 11.41 -6.80
N PRO A 109 21.98 11.47 -5.63
CA PRO A 109 22.51 12.72 -5.13
C PRO A 109 23.45 13.36 -6.17
N LYS A 110 23.41 14.68 -6.30
CA LYS A 110 24.41 15.40 -7.09
C LYS A 110 25.78 15.19 -6.46
N GLU A 111 26.78 14.86 -7.29
CA GLU A 111 28.17 14.90 -6.88
C GLU A 111 28.54 16.38 -6.60
N ILE A 112 29.18 16.62 -5.46
CA ILE A 112 29.69 17.95 -5.08
C ILE A 112 31.20 17.85 -5.24
N ASP A 113 31.76 18.61 -6.19
CA ASP A 113 33.21 18.79 -6.38
C ASP A 113 33.87 19.47 -5.17
#